data_AF-A0A7K0IW42-F1
#
_entry.id   AF-A0A7K0IW42-F1
#
_cell.length_a   1.000
_cell.length_b   1.000
_cell.length_c   1.000
_cell.angle_alpha   90.00
_cell.angle_beta   90.00
_cell.angle_gamma   90.00
#
_symmetry.space_group_name_H-M   'P 1'
#
loop_
_entity.id
_entity.type
_entity.pdbx_description
1 polymer ?
#
loop_
_entity_poly.entity_id
_entity_poly.type
_entity_poly.pdbx_seq_one_letter_code
_entity_poly.pdbx_strand_id
1 'polypeptide(L)'
;MTMLTSIMVILSSSVALVMVPRIYGSWLQFKEASEDGDLDRLINLQTMHNEWVIRHLSMALLALVVVAAIKYLPELESYTQTAAATAIYCVLCFALAFAESIIAQRISGDTTAMLHPVKHQKGKHY
;
A
#
# COMPACT_ATOMS: atom_id res chain seq x y z
N MET A 1 17.81 -21.03 -13.02
CA MET A 1 17.33 -19.66 -12.82
C MET A 1 18.14 -18.73 -13.69
N THR A 2 17.48 -17.81 -14.41
CA THR A 2 18.18 -16.75 -15.15
C THR A 2 18.52 -15.59 -14.22
N MET A 3 19.51 -14.76 -14.59
CA MET A 3 19.87 -13.55 -13.83
C MET A 3 18.64 -12.65 -13.58
N LEU A 4 17.77 -12.49 -14.59
CA LEU A 4 16.54 -11.70 -14.48
C LEU A 4 15.56 -12.26 -13.44
N THR A 5 15.40 -13.58 -13.38
CA THR A 5 14.56 -14.22 -12.35
C THR A 5 15.11 -13.92 -10.95
N SER A 6 16.43 -14.05 -10.75
CA SER A 6 17.06 -13.75 -9.47
C SER A 6 16.88 -12.28 -9.06
N ILE A 7 17.02 -11.34 -10.01
CA ILE A 7 16.79 -9.91 -9.76
C ILE A 7 15.35 -9.67 -9.28
N MET A 8 14.36 -10.26 -9.95
CA MET A 8 12.95 -10.08 -9.55
C MET A 8 12.63 -10.66 -8.18
N VAL A 9 13.23 -11.81 -7.84
CA VAL A 9 13.09 -12.40 -6.50
C VAL A 9 13.69 -11.48 -5.44
N ILE A 10 14.92 -11.00 -5.65
CA ILE A 10 15.60 -10.09 -4.71
C ILE A 10 14.82 -8.78 -4.56
N LEU A 11 14.33 -8.20 -5.67
CA LEU A 11 13.52 -7.00 -5.65
C LEU A 11 12.25 -7.20 -4.82
N SER A 12 11.54 -8.30 -5.05
CA SER A 12 10.32 -8.64 -4.31
C SER A 12 10.59 -8.78 -2.82
N SER A 13 11.63 -9.54 -2.45
CA SER A 13 12.02 -9.71 -1.05
C SER A 13 12.43 -8.40 -0.40
N SER A 14 13.19 -7.56 -1.11
CA SER A 14 13.64 -6.26 -0.60
C SER A 14 12.47 -5.31 -0.36
N VAL A 15 11.52 -5.26 -1.30
CA VAL A 15 10.29 -4.46 -1.15
C VAL A 15 9.49 -4.95 0.05
N ALA A 16 9.27 -6.26 0.21
CA ALA A 16 8.57 -6.78 1.38
C ALA A 16 9.29 -6.43 2.70
N LEU A 17 10.61 -6.62 2.75
CA LEU A 17 11.43 -6.35 3.94
C LEU A 17 11.43 -4.88 4.36
N VAL A 18 11.36 -3.95 3.40
CA VAL A 18 11.34 -2.51 3.69
C VAL A 18 9.92 -2.00 3.97
N MET A 19 8.95 -2.46 3.19
CA MET A 19 7.60 -1.92 3.24
C MET A 19 6.80 -2.39 4.46
N VAL A 20 7.00 -3.64 4.91
CA VAL A 20 6.26 -4.15 6.08
C VAL A 20 6.61 -3.35 7.35
N PRO A 21 7.89 -3.13 7.71
CA PRO A 21 8.24 -2.26 8.84
C PRO A 21 7.78 -0.82 8.66
N ARG A 22 7.85 -0.26 7.44
CA ARG A 22 7.36 1.09 7.14
C ARG A 22 5.87 1.23 7.48
N ILE A 23 5.06 0.32 6.96
CA ILE A 23 3.60 0.30 7.17
C ILE A 23 3.28 0.18 8.66
N TYR A 24 3.98 -0.73 9.36
CA TYR A 24 3.82 -0.88 10.80
C TYR A 24 4.21 0.40 11.57
N GLY A 25 5.32 1.04 11.19
CA GLY A 25 5.75 2.31 11.76
C GLY A 25 4.71 3.42 11.56
N SER A 26 4.15 3.55 10.36
CA SER A 26 3.08 4.51 10.10
C SER A 26 1.82 4.23 10.92
N TRP A 27 1.50 2.96 11.17
CA TRP A 27 0.39 2.57 12.04
C TRP A 27 0.59 3.02 13.49
N LEU A 28 1.82 2.93 14.02
CA LEU A 28 2.14 3.46 15.33
C LEU A 28 2.01 4.99 15.38
N GLN A 29 2.50 5.70 14.36
CA GLN A 29 2.38 7.15 14.26
C GLN A 29 0.92 7.61 14.15
N PHE A 30 0.08 6.85 13.44
CA PHE A 30 -1.35 7.09 13.39
C PHE A 30 -2.00 7.00 14.77
N LYS A 31 -1.68 5.96 15.55
CA LYS A 31 -2.22 5.82 16.91
C LYS A 31 -1.85 7.00 17.80
N GLU A 32 -0.57 7.37 17.79
CA GLU A 32 -0.06 8.51 18.55
C GLU A 32 -0.78 9.81 18.13
N ALA A 33 -0.83 10.12 16.84
CA ALA A 33 -1.51 11.31 16.34
C ALA A 33 -3.03 11.34 16.63
N SER A 34 -3.68 10.17 16.64
CA SER A 34 -5.11 10.04 16.96
C SER A 34 -5.36 10.22 18.46
N GLU A 35 -4.49 9.71 19.32
CA GLU A 35 -4.55 9.93 20.78
C GLU A 35 -4.29 11.40 21.15
N ASP A 36 -3.34 12.04 20.46
CA ASP A 36 -2.99 13.46 20.68
C ASP A 36 -3.99 14.45 20.05
N GLY A 37 -4.90 13.96 19.19
CA GLY A 37 -5.84 14.81 18.44
C GLY A 37 -5.16 15.72 17.42
N ASP A 38 -3.97 15.34 16.93
CA ASP A 38 -3.17 16.12 15.99
C ASP A 38 -3.68 15.92 14.55
N LEU A 39 -4.64 16.76 14.17
CA LEU A 39 -5.28 16.74 12.85
C LEU A 39 -4.29 16.92 11.68
N ASP A 40 -3.30 17.81 11.83
CA ASP A 40 -2.35 18.10 10.76
C ASP A 40 -1.47 16.87 10.49
N ARG A 41 -1.03 16.20 11.56
CA ARG A 41 -0.27 14.95 11.44
C ARG A 41 -1.10 13.83 10.83
N LEU A 42 -2.39 13.72 11.19
CA LEU A 42 -3.31 12.74 10.58
C LEU A 42 -3.52 12.99 9.07
N ILE A 43 -3.75 14.25 8.66
CA ILE A 43 -3.92 14.62 7.25
C ILE A 43 -2.64 14.32 6.44
N ASN A 44 -1.48 14.63 7.01
CA ASN A 44 -0.18 14.33 6.38
C ASN A 44 0.04 12.81 6.24
N LEU A 45 -0.26 12.03 7.28
CA LEU A 45 -0.18 10.57 7.23
C LEU A 45 -1.13 10.00 6.17
N GLN A 46 -2.38 10.47 6.12
CA GLN A 46 -3.35 10.04 5.10
C GLN A 46 -2.85 10.32 3.68
N THR A 47 -2.33 11.53 3.44
CA THR A 47 -1.79 11.92 2.14
C THR A 47 -0.61 11.03 1.74
N MET A 48 0.31 10.79 2.66
CA MET A 48 1.43 9.87 2.45
C MET A 48 0.94 8.47 2.08
N HIS A 49 -0.02 7.90 2.82
CA HIS A 49 -0.57 6.57 2.51
C HIS A 49 -1.23 6.53 1.13
N ASN A 50 -2.02 7.55 0.77
CA ASN A 50 -2.63 7.65 -0.57
C ASN A 50 -1.60 7.68 -1.70
N GLU A 51 -0.49 8.42 -1.55
CA GLU A 51 0.59 8.40 -2.54
C GLU A 51 1.21 7.01 -2.69
N TRP A 52 1.44 6.31 -1.58
CA TRP A 52 1.99 4.95 -1.62
C TRP A 52 1.02 3.96 -2.27
N VAL A 53 -0.29 4.09 -2.07
CA VAL A 53 -1.29 3.28 -2.80
C VAL A 53 -1.09 3.43 -4.31
N ILE A 54 -0.99 4.67 -4.81
CA ILE A 54 -0.82 4.94 -6.24
C ILE A 54 0.50 4.35 -6.76
N ARG A 55 1.59 4.48 -6.01
CA ARG A 55 2.90 3.92 -6.38
C ARG A 55 2.86 2.39 -6.47
N HIS A 56 2.29 1.70 -5.49
CA HIS A 56 2.20 0.24 -5.54
C HIS A 56 1.26 -0.23 -6.65
N LEU A 57 0.12 0.44 -6.84
CA LEU A 57 -0.84 0.06 -7.89
C LEU A 57 -0.25 0.25 -9.29
N SER A 58 0.46 1.36 -9.54
CA SER A 58 1.15 1.57 -10.82
C SER A 58 2.24 0.53 -11.07
N MET A 59 3.03 0.17 -10.05
CA MET A 59 4.04 -0.89 -10.17
C MET A 59 3.41 -2.27 -10.41
N ALA A 60 2.28 -2.58 -9.76
CA ALA A 60 1.56 -3.82 -9.97
C ALA A 60 1.03 -3.92 -11.42
N LEU A 61 0.45 -2.84 -11.94
CA LEU A 61 -0.02 -2.79 -13.33
C LEU A 61 1.13 -2.96 -14.33
N LEU A 62 2.28 -2.30 -14.10
CA LEU A 62 3.46 -2.47 -14.94
C LEU A 62 3.97 -3.92 -14.92
N ALA A 63 4.06 -4.53 -13.73
CA ALA A 63 4.46 -5.92 -13.58
C ALA A 63 3.48 -6.87 -14.29
N LEU A 64 2.18 -6.62 -14.20
CA LEU A 64 1.16 -7.39 -14.91
C LEU A 64 1.33 -7.31 -16.43
N VAL A 65 1.62 -6.12 -16.98
CA VAL A 65 1.91 -5.93 -18.41
C VAL A 65 3.13 -6.74 -18.82
N VAL A 66 4.20 -6.74 -18.03
CA VAL A 66 5.40 -7.55 -18.30
C VAL A 66 5.08 -9.05 -18.30
N VAL A 67 4.30 -9.53 -17.32
CA VAL A 67 3.85 -10.92 -17.27
C VAL A 67 3.04 -11.29 -18.52
N ALA A 68 2.10 -10.43 -18.92
CA ALA A 68 1.30 -10.63 -20.12
C ALA A 68 2.18 -10.67 -21.38
N ALA A 69 3.12 -9.74 -21.51
CA ALA A 69 4.05 -9.71 -22.63
C ALA A 69 4.84 -11.03 -22.75
N ILE A 70 5.41 -11.53 -21.64
CA ILE A 70 6.16 -12.79 -21.64
C ILE A 70 5.25 -13.98 -22.00
N LYS A 71 3.97 -13.96 -21.58
CA LYS A 71 3.03 -15.06 -21.81
C LYS A 71 2.44 -15.09 -23.21
N TYR A 72 2.30 -13.94 -23.87
CA TYR A 72 1.60 -13.83 -25.15
C TYR A 72 2.52 -13.52 -26.34
N LEU A 73 3.79 -13.15 -26.11
CA LEU A 73 4.78 -12.99 -27.18
C LEU A 73 5.66 -14.24 -27.29
N PRO A 74 5.63 -14.96 -28.43
CA PRO A 74 6.35 -16.22 -28.60
C PRO A 74 7.88 -16.05 -28.50
N GLU A 75 8.43 -14.87 -28.82
CA GLU A 75 9.87 -14.62 -28.69
C GLU A 75 10.37 -14.65 -27.23
N LEU A 76 9.46 -14.58 -26.25
CA LEU A 76 9.78 -14.50 -24.83
C LEU A 76 9.51 -15.79 -24.03
N GLU A 77 9.13 -16.89 -24.70
CA GLU A 77 8.73 -18.14 -24.04
C GLU A 77 9.77 -18.69 -23.05
N SER A 78 11.05 -18.51 -23.36
CA SER A 78 12.19 -18.91 -22.50
C SER A 78 12.23 -18.20 -21.14
N TYR A 79 11.51 -17.10 -20.96
CA TYR A 79 11.46 -16.30 -19.73
C TYR A 79 10.32 -16.69 -18.77
N THR A 80 9.72 -17.87 -18.94
CA THR A 80 8.58 -18.32 -18.11
C THR A 80 8.83 -18.24 -16.60
N GLN A 81 10.04 -18.55 -16.11
CA GLN A 81 10.39 -18.39 -14.69
C GLN A 81 10.42 -16.92 -14.24
N THR A 82 10.91 -16.02 -15.09
CA THR A 82 10.90 -14.57 -14.83
C THR A 82 9.47 -14.03 -14.79
N ALA A 83 8.57 -14.51 -15.66
CA ALA A 83 7.15 -14.17 -15.58
C ALA A 83 6.53 -14.60 -14.24
N ALA A 84 6.84 -15.80 -13.75
CA ALA A 84 6.35 -16.27 -12.45
C ALA A 84 6.86 -15.39 -11.30
N ALA A 85 8.15 -15.05 -11.27
CA ALA A 85 8.72 -14.16 -10.26
C ALA A 85 8.11 -12.74 -10.33
N THR A 86 7.87 -12.22 -11.54
CA THR A 86 7.23 -10.92 -11.76
C THR A 86 5.76 -10.93 -11.34
N ALA A 87 5.05 -12.04 -11.52
CA ALA A 87 3.69 -12.20 -11.03
C ALA A 87 3.63 -12.17 -9.49
N ILE A 88 4.59 -12.78 -8.81
CA ILE A 88 4.71 -12.69 -7.34
C ILE A 88 4.94 -11.24 -6.91
N TYR A 89 5.84 -10.52 -7.58
CA TYR A 89 6.05 -9.09 -7.35
C TYR A 89 4.78 -8.27 -7.52
N CYS A 90 4.02 -8.53 -8.60
CA CYS A 90 2.73 -7.89 -8.88
C CYS A 90 1.73 -8.09 -7.74
N VAL A 91 1.56 -9.33 -7.28
CA VAL A 91 0.66 -9.67 -6.15
C VAL A 91 1.13 -8.97 -4.86
N LEU A 92 2.43 -8.94 -4.60
CA LEU A 92 2.99 -8.22 -3.46
C LEU A 92 2.66 -6.73 -3.52
N CYS A 93 2.84 -6.07 -4.67
CA CYS A 93 2.47 -4.68 -4.85
C CYS A 93 0.97 -4.45 -4.62
N PHE A 94 0.09 -5.31 -5.14
CA PHE A 94 -1.34 -5.20 -4.86
C PHE A 94 -1.67 -5.36 -3.37
N ALA A 95 -1.05 -6.32 -2.68
CA ALA A 95 -1.25 -6.53 -1.26
C ALA A 95 -0.80 -5.30 -0.44
N LEU A 96 0.33 -4.68 -0.80
CA LEU A 96 0.81 -3.46 -0.17
C LEU A 96 -0.12 -2.27 -0.46
N ALA A 97 -0.57 -2.10 -1.71
CA ALA A 97 -1.55 -1.07 -2.06
C ALA A 97 -2.85 -1.21 -1.24
N PHE A 98 -3.30 -2.45 -1.05
CA PHE A 98 -4.49 -2.75 -0.25
C PHE A 98 -4.28 -2.43 1.23
N ALA A 99 -3.15 -2.84 1.82
CA ALA A 99 -2.83 -2.52 3.21
C ALA A 99 -2.72 -1.00 3.45
N GLU A 100 -2.03 -0.28 2.57
CA GLU A 100 -1.90 1.18 2.60
C GLU A 100 -3.28 1.86 2.46
N SER A 101 -4.17 1.32 1.61
CA SER A 101 -5.55 1.83 1.44
C SER A 101 -6.39 1.68 2.70
N ILE A 102 -6.29 0.52 3.39
CA ILE A 102 -7.00 0.30 4.66
C ILE A 102 -6.57 1.34 5.70
N ILE A 103 -5.27 1.60 5.81
CA ILE A 103 -4.76 2.57 6.78
C ILE A 103 -5.22 3.98 6.41
N ALA A 104 -5.11 4.38 5.13
CA ALA A 104 -5.58 5.69 4.68
C ALA A 104 -7.09 5.90 4.97
N GLN A 105 -7.91 4.88 4.72
CA GLN A 105 -9.34 4.93 5.03
C GLN A 105 -9.60 5.05 6.53
N ARG A 106 -8.82 4.34 7.35
CA ARG A 106 -8.95 4.42 8.81
C ARG A 106 -8.60 5.81 9.33
N ILE A 107 -7.49 6.39 8.86
CA ILE A 107 -7.07 7.75 9.21
C ILE A 107 -8.16 8.75 8.78
N SER A 108 -8.68 8.61 7.56
CA SER A 108 -9.75 9.48 7.06
C SER A 108 -11.00 9.44 7.94
N GLY A 109 -11.37 8.26 8.43
CA GLY A 109 -12.51 8.08 9.33
C GLY A 109 -12.31 8.80 10.66
N ASP A 110 -11.16 8.60 11.31
CA ASP A 110 -10.85 9.24 12.58
C ASP A 110 -10.73 10.77 12.43
N THR A 111 -10.06 11.25 11.37
CA THR A 111 -9.94 12.69 11.05
C THR A 111 -11.31 13.33 10.86
N THR A 112 -12.21 12.66 10.14
CA THR A 112 -13.59 13.16 9.91
C THR A 112 -14.38 13.20 11.21
N ALA A 113 -14.23 12.20 12.08
CA ALA A 113 -14.89 12.16 13.38
C ALA A 113 -14.43 13.29 14.31
N MET A 114 -13.15 13.67 14.25
CA MET A 114 -12.62 14.80 15.01
C MET A 114 -13.10 16.17 14.50
N LEU A 115 -13.25 16.32 13.18
CA LEU A 115 -13.74 17.56 12.56
C LEU A 115 -15.25 17.80 12.77
N HIS A 116 -16.02 16.74 12.96
CA HIS A 116 -17.44 16.81 13.29
C HIS A 116 -17.68 16.43 14.75
N PRO A 117 -17.52 17.34 15.72
CA PRO A 117 -17.90 17.05 17.10
C PRO A 117 -19.39 16.68 17.10
N VAL A 118 -19.67 15.46 17.54
CA VAL A 118 -20.99 14.84 17.52
C VAL A 118 -22.02 15.82 18.09
N LYS A 119 -23.06 16.10 17.30
CA LYS A 119 -24.22 16.94 17.61
C LYS A 119 -25.11 16.38 18.77
N HIS A 120 -24.57 15.53 19.65
CA HIS A 120 -25.27 14.83 20.74
C HIS A 120 -24.92 15.35 22.14
N GLN A 121 -25.04 16.66 22.34
CA GLN A 121 -25.12 17.25 23.70
C GLN A 121 -26.25 18.27 23.83
N LYS A 122 -27.40 18.04 23.18
CA LYS A 122 -28.67 18.72 23.50
C LYS A 122 -29.78 17.69 23.69
N GLY A 123 -29.80 17.10 24.88
CA GLY A 123 -30.85 16.17 25.32
C GLY A 123 -30.83 15.86 26.81
N LYS A 124 -30.10 16.63 27.62
CA LYS A 124 -30.21 16.64 29.08
C LYS A 124 -30.60 18.04 29.51
N HIS A 125 -31.90 18.30 29.47
CA HIS A 125 -32.68 19.24 30.27
C HIS A 125 -34.04 19.25 29.59
N TYR A 126 -34.98 18.45 30.09
CA TYR A 126 -36.07 18.91 30.97
C TYR A 126 -36.62 17.68 31.69
#